data_AF-A0A7S0AU20-F1
#
_entry.id   AF-A0A7S0AU20-F1
#
_cell.length_a   1.000
_cell.length_b   1.000
_cell.length_c   1.000
_cell.angle_alpha   90.00
_cell.angle_beta   90.00
_cell.angle_gamma   90.00
#
_symmetry.space_group_name_H-M   'P 1'
#
loop_
_entity.id
_entity.type
_entity.pdbx_description
1 polymer ?
#
loop_
_entity_poly.entity_id
_entity_poly.type
_entity_poly.pdbx_seq_one_letter_code
_entity_poly.pdbx_strand_id
1 'polypeptide(L)'
;MRGKMRIMHSFAPAVALLLGPVLAPASFVDGFISPHRHFRSRQSTSFLSATPTSQVATDVDAIKAKSKLFDLLDDVPSNAPTPRGLTDAVLAAVSVLERQCPTLDDDVLSELAGNWELLWTAQDKSSTESQRGVFSFINPLENQSYSNNPNRSGGRANPILPREIQDRLESVGILDPSGGGDGSDGESAPPVRSSQAIDRKKSKVRNVVSVELRRPLPVKGALIVDVAFKPNRTDKRRIDVKFDSVKLQVKNSPVDITFPLGIIGPTGWLRTGYIDDDMRITRGHKGSVFILTRTAKRKQ
;
A
#
# COMPACT_ATOMS: atom_id res chain seq x y z
N MET A 1 3.75 35.91 -48.38
CA MET A 1 4.73 35.10 -47.64
C MET A 1 3.98 34.35 -46.52
N ARG A 2 3.75 33.04 -46.67
CA ARG A 2 3.05 32.20 -45.69
C ARG A 2 4.06 31.17 -45.14
N GLY A 3 4.44 31.32 -43.88
CA GLY A 3 5.34 30.38 -43.19
C GLY A 3 4.59 29.16 -42.69
N LYS A 4 4.81 28.00 -43.33
CA LYS A 4 4.43 26.68 -42.81
C LYS A 4 5.43 26.28 -41.71
N MET A 5 4.99 26.27 -40.46
CA MET A 5 5.76 25.71 -39.35
C MET A 5 5.58 24.18 -39.36
N ARG A 6 6.63 23.46 -39.78
CA ARG A 6 6.76 22.00 -39.61
C ARG A 6 7.11 21.73 -38.15
N ILE A 7 6.19 21.17 -37.38
CA ILE A 7 6.51 20.53 -36.11
C ILE A 7 6.97 19.11 -36.46
N MET A 8 8.27 18.86 -36.33
CA MET A 8 8.86 17.54 -36.55
C MET A 8 8.47 16.60 -35.40
N HIS A 9 7.95 15.44 -35.78
CA HIS A 9 7.92 14.24 -34.96
C HIS A 9 9.33 13.87 -34.52
N SER A 10 9.60 13.82 -33.21
CA SER A 10 10.58 12.92 -32.61
C SER A 10 10.34 12.82 -31.10
N PHE A 11 9.46 11.90 -30.70
CA PHE A 11 9.25 11.48 -29.31
C PHE A 11 9.27 9.94 -29.23
N ALA A 12 10.30 9.34 -29.82
CA ALA A 12 10.61 7.91 -29.74
C ALA A 12 12.07 7.77 -30.21
N PRO A 13 13.08 7.81 -29.32
CA PRO A 13 13.46 6.62 -28.56
C PRO A 13 14.20 6.95 -27.23
N ALA A 14 13.49 7.00 -26.09
CA ALA A 14 14.15 7.14 -24.77
C ALA A 14 13.69 6.10 -23.73
N VAL A 15 12.73 5.25 -24.09
CA VAL A 15 12.14 4.24 -23.19
C VAL A 15 12.77 2.85 -23.37
N ALA A 16 13.44 2.60 -24.51
CA ALA A 16 14.07 1.31 -24.82
C ALA A 16 15.46 1.09 -24.18
N LEU A 17 15.99 2.07 -23.43
CA LEU A 17 17.36 2.05 -22.87
C LEU A 17 17.43 1.80 -21.35
N LEU A 18 16.29 1.53 -20.70
CA LEU A 18 16.22 1.32 -19.24
C LEU A 18 16.24 -0.16 -18.79
N LEU A 19 16.46 -1.10 -19.72
CA LEU A 19 16.55 -2.53 -19.43
C LEU A 19 17.85 -3.10 -20.01
N GLY A 20 18.96 -2.89 -19.29
CA GLY A 20 20.22 -3.60 -19.53
C GLY A 20 20.11 -5.08 -19.09
N PRO A 21 20.97 -5.97 -19.62
CA PRO A 21 20.74 -7.40 -19.58
C PRO A 21 21.36 -8.05 -18.34
N VAL A 22 20.57 -8.82 -17.57
CA VAL A 22 21.10 -9.82 -16.63
C VAL A 22 20.30 -11.11 -16.72
N LEU A 23 20.85 -12.02 -17.52
CA LEU A 23 21.00 -13.47 -17.39
C LEU A 23 20.09 -14.33 -16.48
N ALA A 24 19.54 -15.33 -17.16
CA ALA A 24 19.34 -16.76 -16.86
C ALA A 24 18.23 -17.22 -15.87
N PRO A 25 17.39 -18.21 -16.29
CA PRO A 25 16.24 -18.67 -15.54
C PRO A 25 16.60 -19.78 -14.53
N ALA A 26 16.05 -19.69 -13.31
CA ALA A 26 15.89 -20.85 -12.45
C ALA A 26 14.58 -21.56 -12.83
N SER A 27 14.70 -22.73 -13.43
CA SER A 27 13.59 -23.63 -13.78
C SER A 27 12.85 -24.09 -12.53
N PHE A 28 11.53 -23.87 -12.50
CA PHE A 28 10.62 -24.38 -11.49
C PHE A 28 10.07 -25.73 -11.98
N VAL A 29 10.37 -26.79 -11.24
CA VAL A 29 9.88 -28.15 -11.52
C VAL A 29 8.51 -28.32 -10.86
N ASP A 30 7.54 -28.77 -11.66
CA ASP A 30 6.21 -29.19 -11.23
C ASP A 30 6.27 -30.39 -10.27
N GLY A 31 5.50 -30.30 -9.19
CA GLY A 31 5.31 -31.37 -8.20
C GLY A 31 3.83 -31.63 -7.95
N PHE A 32 3.13 -32.17 -8.95
CA PHE A 32 1.81 -32.77 -8.85
C PHE A 32 1.92 -34.18 -8.29
N ILE A 33 1.57 -34.40 -7.01
CA ILE A 33 1.10 -35.71 -6.53
C ILE A 33 0.00 -35.48 -5.49
N SER A 34 -1.19 -35.98 -5.79
CA SER A 34 -2.35 -36.06 -4.90
C SER A 34 -2.31 -37.38 -4.12
N PRO A 35 -2.79 -37.41 -2.88
CA PRO A 35 -3.49 -38.62 -2.43
C PRO A 35 -4.84 -38.31 -1.75
N HIS A 36 -5.83 -39.11 -2.15
CA HIS A 36 -7.09 -39.32 -1.45
C HIS A 36 -6.88 -39.68 0.02
N ARG A 37 -7.68 -39.11 0.94
CA ARG A 37 -7.99 -39.78 2.21
C ARG A 37 -9.32 -39.37 2.83
N HIS A 38 -9.81 -40.32 3.61
CA HIS A 38 -11.17 -40.59 4.02
C HIS A 38 -11.92 -39.53 4.82
N PHE A 39 -13.21 -39.45 4.51
CA PHE A 39 -14.29 -38.86 5.28
C PHE A 39 -14.46 -39.62 6.61
N ARG A 40 -14.34 -38.92 7.75
CA ARG A 40 -14.63 -39.47 9.08
C ARG A 40 -15.67 -38.58 9.77
N SER A 41 -16.75 -39.24 10.21
CA SER A 41 -17.91 -38.72 10.93
C SER A 41 -17.53 -37.89 12.16
N ARG A 42 -18.14 -36.71 12.31
CA ARG A 42 -18.07 -35.87 13.52
C ARG A 42 -19.18 -36.28 14.49
N GLN A 43 -18.77 -36.68 15.69
CA GLN A 43 -19.64 -36.76 16.86
C GLN A 43 -19.90 -35.35 17.40
N SER A 44 -21.17 -35.07 17.69
CA SER A 44 -21.64 -33.84 18.32
C SER A 44 -21.30 -33.87 19.82
N THR A 45 -20.44 -32.97 20.27
CA THR A 45 -20.25 -32.66 21.69
C THR A 45 -20.99 -31.37 22.03
N SER A 46 -21.89 -31.47 23.01
CA SER A 46 -22.63 -30.38 23.61
C SER A 46 -21.70 -29.40 24.33
N PHE A 47 -21.80 -28.12 23.98
CA PHE A 47 -21.07 -27.04 24.64
C PHE A 47 -21.87 -26.51 25.85
N LEU A 48 -21.23 -26.55 27.02
CA LEU A 48 -21.67 -25.87 28.24
C LEU A 48 -21.49 -24.36 28.06
N SER A 49 -22.54 -23.61 28.41
CA SER A 49 -22.62 -22.15 28.29
C SER A 49 -21.68 -21.48 29.30
N ALA A 50 -20.62 -20.83 28.82
CA ALA A 50 -19.76 -19.98 29.62
C ALA A 50 -20.38 -18.59 29.81
N THR A 51 -20.19 -18.00 30.99
CA THR A 51 -20.74 -16.72 31.43
C THR A 51 -20.18 -15.55 30.60
N PRO A 52 -21.01 -14.60 30.11
CA PRO A 52 -20.63 -13.58 29.12
C PRO A 52 -19.74 -12.42 29.61
N THR A 53 -19.28 -12.42 30.86
CA THR A 53 -18.61 -11.26 31.49
C THR A 53 -17.23 -10.92 30.90
N SER A 54 -16.54 -11.89 30.26
CA SER A 54 -15.17 -11.68 29.76
C SER A 54 -15.08 -11.01 28.38
N GLN A 55 -16.12 -11.09 27.55
CA GLN A 55 -16.12 -10.53 26.18
C GLN A 55 -16.37 -9.01 26.16
N VAL A 56 -17.17 -8.52 27.09
CA VAL A 56 -17.53 -7.08 27.15
C VAL A 56 -16.32 -6.22 27.55
N ALA A 57 -15.45 -6.71 28.44
CA ALA A 57 -14.25 -5.98 28.85
C ALA A 57 -13.24 -5.82 27.71
N THR A 58 -13.07 -6.85 26.87
CA THR A 58 -12.14 -6.82 25.74
C THR A 58 -12.57 -5.84 24.65
N ASP A 59 -13.87 -5.67 24.45
CA ASP A 59 -14.41 -4.73 23.45
C ASP A 59 -14.16 -3.28 23.86
N VAL A 60 -14.35 -2.94 25.13
CA VAL A 60 -14.10 -1.58 25.65
C VAL A 60 -12.63 -1.19 25.49
N ASP A 61 -11.71 -2.11 25.76
CA ASP A 61 -10.27 -1.85 25.62
C ASP A 61 -9.86 -1.70 24.16
N ALA A 62 -10.41 -2.50 23.25
CA ALA A 62 -10.18 -2.38 21.81
C ALA A 62 -10.69 -1.03 21.27
N ILE A 63 -11.88 -0.60 21.70
CA ILE A 63 -12.46 0.71 21.33
C ILE A 63 -11.54 1.85 21.80
N LYS A 64 -11.07 1.80 23.05
CA LYS A 64 -10.12 2.81 23.57
C LYS A 64 -8.79 2.81 22.82
N ALA A 65 -8.25 1.64 22.51
CA ALA A 65 -7.01 1.52 21.74
C ALA A 65 -7.16 2.09 20.32
N LYS A 66 -8.31 1.84 19.68
CA LYS A 66 -8.64 2.39 18.37
C LYS A 66 -8.82 3.91 18.42
N SER A 67 -9.56 4.44 19.40
CA SER A 67 -9.70 5.89 19.60
C SER A 67 -8.34 6.55 19.77
N LYS A 68 -7.49 6.01 20.65
CA LYS A 68 -6.13 6.51 20.85
C LYS A 68 -5.30 6.48 19.58
N LEU A 69 -5.45 5.46 18.73
CA LEU A 69 -4.76 5.43 17.44
C LEU A 69 -5.22 6.58 16.54
N PHE A 70 -6.51 6.85 16.45
CA PHE A 70 -7.02 7.97 15.66
C PHE A 70 -6.56 9.33 16.19
N ASP A 71 -6.56 9.53 17.50
CA ASP A 71 -6.03 10.77 18.11
C ASP A 71 -4.57 11.01 17.69
N LEU A 72 -3.75 9.95 17.67
CA LEU A 72 -2.36 10.04 17.20
C LEU A 72 -2.26 10.29 15.68
N LEU A 73 -3.20 9.78 14.89
CA LEU A 73 -3.23 9.99 13.44
C LEU A 73 -3.65 11.40 13.07
N ASP A 74 -4.47 12.07 13.90
CA ASP A 74 -4.84 13.47 13.70
C ASP A 74 -3.63 14.42 13.86
N ASP A 75 -2.65 14.02 14.68
CA ASP A 75 -1.37 14.74 14.85
C ASP A 75 -0.36 14.47 13.72
N VAL A 76 -0.64 13.54 12.80
CA VAL A 76 0.27 13.24 11.68
C VAL A 76 0.22 14.38 10.66
N PRO A 77 1.37 14.98 10.31
CA PRO A 77 1.38 16.06 9.35
C PRO A 77 1.04 15.56 7.94
N SER A 78 0.13 16.26 7.27
CA SER A 78 -0.29 15.89 5.91
C SER A 78 0.86 16.08 4.91
N ASN A 79 1.13 15.04 4.10
CA ASN A 79 2.18 15.00 3.08
C ASN A 79 3.61 15.28 3.59
N ALA A 80 3.84 15.21 4.91
CA ALA A 80 5.17 15.40 5.49
C ALA A 80 5.56 14.21 6.37
N PRO A 81 6.86 14.07 6.69
CA PRO A 81 7.29 13.01 7.59
C PRO A 81 6.71 13.12 9.01
N THR A 82 6.17 12.02 9.50
CA THR A 82 5.74 11.88 10.90
C THR A 82 6.98 11.91 11.79
N PRO A 83 6.99 12.75 12.85
CA PRO A 83 8.07 12.76 13.83
C PRO A 83 8.33 11.37 14.44
N ARG A 84 9.57 11.10 14.85
CA ARG A 84 9.95 9.79 15.41
C ARG A 84 9.09 9.37 16.59
N GLY A 85 8.93 10.25 17.58
CA GLY A 85 8.15 9.94 18.79
C GLY A 85 6.69 9.63 18.48
N LEU A 86 6.10 10.35 17.50
CA LEU A 86 4.74 10.09 17.04
C LEU A 86 4.64 8.76 16.27
N THR A 87 5.62 8.46 15.41
CA THR A 87 5.72 7.17 14.72
C THR A 87 5.79 6.00 15.72
N ASP A 88 6.64 6.12 16.74
CA ASP A 88 6.79 5.10 17.78
C ASP A 88 5.48 4.92 18.58
N ALA A 89 4.77 6.02 18.87
CA ALA A 89 3.47 5.99 19.53
C ALA A 89 2.38 5.31 18.67
N VAL A 90 2.33 5.62 17.37
CA VAL A 90 1.41 4.98 16.40
C VAL A 90 1.70 3.49 16.31
N LEU A 91 2.96 3.08 16.17
CA LEU A 91 3.34 1.66 16.11
C LEU A 91 3.01 0.90 17.40
N ALA A 92 3.17 1.54 18.56
CA ALA A 92 2.77 0.97 19.84
C ALA A 92 1.26 0.74 19.92
N ALA A 93 0.45 1.71 19.49
CA ALA A 93 -1.01 1.58 19.43
C ALA A 93 -1.45 0.50 18.43
N VAL A 94 -0.82 0.43 17.25
CA VAL A 94 -0.99 -0.65 16.27
C VAL A 94 -0.75 -2.01 16.92
N SER A 95 0.35 -2.19 17.64
CA SER A 95 0.69 -3.46 18.29
C SER A 95 -0.38 -3.93 19.28
N VAL A 96 -1.01 -3.00 20.01
CA VAL A 96 -2.13 -3.30 20.92
C VAL A 96 -3.34 -3.83 20.13
N LEU A 97 -3.73 -3.13 19.07
CA LEU A 97 -4.88 -3.52 18.24
C LEU A 97 -4.66 -4.86 17.54
N GLU A 98 -3.47 -5.14 17.01
CA GLU A 98 -3.18 -6.41 16.35
C GLU A 98 -3.40 -7.63 17.28
N ARG A 99 -3.18 -7.46 18.60
CA ARG A 99 -3.47 -8.50 19.61
C ARG A 99 -4.96 -8.63 19.93
N GLN A 100 -5.75 -7.60 19.63
CA GLN A 100 -7.17 -7.48 19.96
C GLN A 100 -8.05 -7.50 18.69
N CYS A 101 -7.56 -8.08 17.59
CA CYS A 101 -8.29 -8.14 16.33
C CYS A 101 -9.67 -8.78 16.52
N PRO A 102 -10.78 -8.05 16.25
CA PRO A 102 -12.13 -8.56 16.51
C PRO A 102 -12.56 -9.59 15.47
N THR A 103 -11.97 -9.55 14.27
CA THR A 103 -12.28 -10.49 13.18
C THR A 103 -11.54 -11.80 13.37
N LEU A 104 -12.29 -12.92 13.28
CA LEU A 104 -11.74 -14.26 13.31
C LEU A 104 -10.85 -14.53 12.09
N ASP A 105 -9.82 -15.35 12.26
CA ASP A 105 -8.83 -15.65 11.22
C ASP A 105 -9.44 -16.12 9.89
N ASP A 106 -10.50 -16.94 9.96
CA ASP A 106 -11.21 -17.46 8.78
C ASP A 106 -11.99 -16.38 8.03
N ASP A 107 -12.37 -15.31 8.72
CA ASP A 107 -13.20 -14.24 8.18
C ASP A 107 -12.36 -13.05 7.67
N VAL A 108 -11.08 -12.95 8.07
CA VAL A 108 -10.18 -11.83 7.70
C VAL A 108 -10.12 -11.59 6.20
N LEU A 109 -9.92 -12.64 5.39
CA LEU A 109 -9.88 -12.49 3.93
C LEU A 109 -11.24 -12.12 3.34
N SER A 110 -12.29 -12.50 4.06
CA SER A 110 -13.65 -12.17 3.68
C SER A 110 -13.90 -10.67 3.81
N GLU A 111 -13.44 -10.09 4.93
CA GLU A 111 -13.55 -8.68 5.30
C GLU A 111 -12.58 -7.77 4.56
N LEU A 112 -11.44 -8.31 4.14
CA LEU A 112 -10.39 -7.56 3.43
C LEU A 112 -10.87 -6.96 2.09
N ALA A 113 -11.91 -7.54 1.49
CA ALA A 113 -12.46 -7.11 0.22
C ALA A 113 -13.08 -5.69 0.30
N GLY A 114 -13.10 -5.00 -0.84
CA GLY A 114 -13.68 -3.68 -0.97
C GLY A 114 -12.64 -2.57 -1.13
N ASN A 115 -13.08 -1.35 -0.88
CA ASN A 115 -12.31 -0.14 -1.14
C ASN A 115 -11.81 0.47 0.17
N TRP A 116 -10.54 0.85 0.17
CA TRP A 116 -9.80 1.33 1.32
C TRP A 116 -9.04 2.60 0.95
N GLU A 117 -8.90 3.52 1.89
CA GLU A 117 -8.07 4.72 1.76
C GLU A 117 -6.95 4.65 2.80
N LEU A 118 -5.73 4.91 2.37
CA LEU A 118 -4.57 4.89 3.26
C LEU A 118 -4.61 6.12 4.16
N LEU A 119 -4.65 5.89 5.47
CA LEU A 119 -4.51 6.95 6.47
C LEU A 119 -3.03 7.20 6.77
N TRP A 120 -2.29 6.11 6.96
CA TRP A 120 -0.92 6.20 7.44
C TRP A 120 -0.12 4.95 7.10
N THR A 121 1.19 5.13 6.99
CA THR A 121 2.09 4.00 6.82
C THR A 121 3.51 4.32 7.26
N ALA A 122 4.24 3.33 7.77
CA ALA A 122 5.66 3.45 8.13
C ALA A 122 6.37 2.11 7.99
N GLN A 123 7.69 2.10 8.22
CA GLN A 123 8.46 0.87 8.39
C GLN A 123 8.69 0.61 9.88
N ASP A 124 8.23 -0.54 10.37
CA ASP A 124 8.47 -1.02 11.72
C ASP A 124 9.80 -1.77 11.79
N LYS A 125 10.83 -1.08 12.30
CA LYS A 125 12.20 -1.62 12.44
C LYS A 125 12.33 -2.67 13.54
N SER A 126 11.32 -2.80 14.41
CA SER A 126 11.29 -3.86 15.42
C SER A 126 10.84 -5.20 14.82
N SER A 127 10.25 -5.19 13.62
CA SER A 127 9.85 -6.43 12.93
C SER A 127 11.06 -7.24 12.48
N THR A 128 10.99 -8.55 12.64
CA THR A 128 12.05 -9.48 12.22
C THR A 128 12.35 -9.41 10.71
N GLU A 129 11.34 -9.02 9.94
CA GLU A 129 11.35 -8.82 8.50
C GLU A 129 12.22 -7.64 8.10
N SER A 130 12.13 -6.52 8.83
CA SER A 130 12.91 -5.31 8.56
C SER A 130 14.41 -5.53 8.72
N GLN A 131 14.81 -6.46 9.58
CA GLN A 131 16.21 -6.79 9.85
C GLN A 131 16.83 -7.69 8.76
N ARG A 132 16.03 -8.31 7.88
CA ARG A 132 16.48 -9.35 6.94
C ARG A 132 16.74 -8.86 5.50
N GLY A 133 16.41 -7.62 5.13
CA GLY A 133 16.45 -7.16 3.73
C GLY A 133 17.52 -6.12 3.41
N VAL A 134 18.53 -6.47 2.61
CA VAL A 134 19.61 -5.56 2.14
C VAL A 134 19.48 -5.17 0.64
N PHE A 135 18.50 -5.68 -0.12
CA PHE A 135 18.34 -5.35 -1.56
C PHE A 135 16.98 -4.75 -1.96
N SER A 136 17.06 -3.74 -2.83
CA SER A 136 16.20 -2.56 -2.93
C SER A 136 15.15 -2.62 -4.03
N PHE A 137 14.18 -3.53 -3.93
CA PHE A 137 12.91 -3.31 -4.65
C PHE A 137 11.87 -2.70 -3.70
N ILE A 138 11.55 -1.43 -3.92
CA ILE A 138 10.62 -0.65 -3.07
C ILE A 138 9.19 -0.92 -3.54
N ASN A 139 8.35 -1.42 -2.65
CA ASN A 139 6.91 -1.50 -2.93
C ASN A 139 6.39 -0.06 -3.19
N PRO A 140 5.62 0.20 -4.26
CA PRO A 140 5.00 1.50 -4.49
C PRO A 140 4.16 2.00 -3.30
N LEU A 141 3.58 1.09 -2.51
CA LEU A 141 2.96 1.41 -1.22
C LEU A 141 3.99 1.66 -0.10
N GLU A 142 5.16 1.00 -0.13
CA GLU A 142 6.29 1.27 0.79
C GLU A 142 6.84 2.69 0.63
N ASN A 143 6.68 3.28 -0.54
CA ASN A 143 7.14 4.65 -0.78
C ASN A 143 6.35 5.69 0.01
N GLN A 144 5.09 5.40 0.29
CA GLN A 144 4.33 6.12 1.31
C GLN A 144 4.78 5.72 2.72
N SER A 145 5.21 4.48 2.98
CA SER A 145 5.78 4.06 4.27
C SER A 145 7.11 4.74 4.61
N TYR A 146 7.90 5.10 3.60
CA TYR A 146 9.12 5.88 3.79
C TYR A 146 8.81 7.33 4.20
N SER A 147 7.55 7.76 4.12
CA SER A 147 7.06 9.04 4.65
C SER A 147 7.59 9.30 6.05
N ASN A 148 7.69 8.27 6.90
CA ASN A 148 7.93 8.46 8.33
C ASN A 148 9.29 7.91 8.79
N ASN A 149 10.34 7.99 7.97
CA ASN A 149 11.69 7.65 8.42
C ASN A 149 12.40 8.91 8.96
N PRO A 150 12.46 9.12 10.30
CA PRO A 150 12.97 10.34 10.92
C PRO A 150 14.48 10.57 10.74
N ASN A 151 15.19 9.60 10.15
CA ASN A 151 16.66 9.60 10.07
C ASN A 151 17.22 10.00 8.70
N ARG A 152 16.39 10.42 7.73
CA ARG A 152 16.92 10.99 6.49
C ARG A 152 17.14 12.49 6.66
N SER A 153 18.39 12.87 6.92
CA SER A 153 18.88 14.24 6.73
C SER A 153 18.67 14.66 5.28
N GLY A 154 17.76 15.61 5.02
CA GLY A 154 17.57 16.12 3.67
C GLY A 154 16.30 16.92 3.37
N GLY A 155 15.34 17.01 4.30
CA GLY A 155 14.19 17.94 4.18
C GLY A 155 13.22 17.71 3.01
N ARG A 156 13.47 16.73 2.13
CA ARG A 156 12.57 16.38 1.02
C ARG A 156 11.38 15.56 1.52
N ALA A 157 10.20 15.89 1.04
CA ALA A 157 9.02 15.04 1.17
C ALA A 157 9.25 13.71 0.44
N ASN A 158 8.64 12.64 0.97
CA ASN A 158 9.00 11.30 0.56
C ASN A 158 8.42 10.92 -0.79
N PRO A 159 9.13 10.05 -1.52
CA PRO A 159 8.74 9.77 -2.86
C PRO A 159 7.48 8.92 -2.91
N ILE A 160 6.45 9.41 -3.60
CA ILE A 160 5.17 8.75 -3.89
C ILE A 160 5.37 7.60 -4.90
N LEU A 161 6.47 7.63 -5.67
CA LEU A 161 6.83 6.69 -6.73
C LEU A 161 8.23 6.11 -6.50
N PRO A 162 8.59 4.92 -7.04
CA PRO A 162 9.97 4.43 -7.03
C PRO A 162 10.94 5.57 -7.33
N ARG A 163 12.03 5.69 -6.56
CA ARG A 163 12.85 6.91 -6.50
C ARG A 163 13.29 7.37 -7.89
N GLU A 164 13.64 6.45 -8.76
CA GLU A 164 14.05 6.72 -10.14
C GLU A 164 12.90 7.32 -10.98
N ILE A 165 11.67 6.91 -10.72
CA ILE A 165 10.47 7.44 -11.36
C ILE A 165 10.13 8.81 -10.76
N GLN A 166 10.14 8.92 -9.43
CA GLN A 166 9.93 10.18 -8.72
C GLN A 166 10.92 11.24 -9.18
N ASP A 167 12.22 10.98 -9.10
CA ASP A 167 13.27 11.92 -9.47
C ASP A 167 13.13 12.34 -10.95
N ARG A 168 12.68 11.42 -11.81
CA ARG A 168 12.32 11.75 -13.20
C ARG A 168 11.10 12.66 -13.28
N LEU A 169 10.03 12.38 -12.55
CA LEU A 169 8.85 13.24 -12.53
C LEU A 169 9.15 14.61 -11.90
N GLU A 170 9.98 14.69 -10.86
CA GLU A 170 10.45 15.94 -10.26
C GLU A 170 11.33 16.73 -11.24
N SER A 171 12.28 16.06 -11.90
CA SER A 171 13.18 16.72 -12.85
C SER A 171 12.48 17.26 -14.09
N VAL A 172 11.34 16.68 -14.48
CA VAL A 172 10.49 17.23 -15.54
C VAL A 172 9.41 18.20 -15.03
N GLY A 173 9.44 18.56 -13.73
CA GLY A 173 8.50 19.50 -13.12
C GLY A 173 7.08 18.97 -12.95
N ILE A 174 6.89 17.65 -13.08
CA ILE A 174 5.61 16.97 -12.84
C ILE A 174 5.36 16.90 -11.34
N LEU A 175 6.31 16.45 -10.52
CA LEU A 175 6.20 16.43 -9.06
C LEU A 175 6.99 17.59 -8.44
N ASP A 176 6.47 18.17 -7.35
CA ASP A 176 7.23 19.15 -6.57
C ASP A 176 8.16 18.39 -5.59
N PRO A 177 9.48 18.56 -5.66
CA PRO A 177 10.44 17.87 -4.80
C PRO A 177 10.29 18.18 -3.30
N SER A 178 9.53 19.23 -2.97
CA SER A 178 9.32 19.72 -1.61
C SER A 178 8.14 19.04 -0.91
N GLY A 179 7.22 18.41 -1.65
CA GLY A 179 5.97 17.77 -1.19
C GLY A 179 5.12 18.55 -0.17
N GLY A 180 5.31 19.86 -0.12
CA GLY A 180 4.68 20.77 0.81
C GLY A 180 5.54 22.02 0.81
N GLY A 181 4.98 23.13 0.33
CA GLY A 181 5.75 24.34 0.12
C GLY A 181 6.47 24.80 1.37
N ASP A 182 7.69 25.30 1.20
CA ASP A 182 8.24 26.32 2.09
C ASP A 182 7.57 27.70 1.89
N GLY A 183 6.42 27.71 1.18
CA GLY A 183 5.65 28.89 0.85
C GLY A 183 5.24 29.62 2.11
N SER A 184 5.87 30.78 2.28
CA SER A 184 5.42 31.94 3.07
C SER A 184 3.97 32.38 2.79
N ASP A 185 3.29 31.73 1.85
CA ASP A 185 1.96 32.04 1.37
C ASP A 185 1.11 30.80 1.65
N GLY A 186 0.26 30.85 2.69
CA GLY A 186 -0.41 29.70 3.35
C GLY A 186 -1.39 28.86 2.52
N GLU A 187 -1.04 28.50 1.29
CA GLU A 187 -1.87 27.74 0.36
C GLU A 187 -1.42 26.27 0.32
N SER A 188 -2.12 25.43 1.09
CA SER A 188 -1.82 23.99 1.24
C SER A 188 -1.72 23.27 -0.12
N ALA A 189 -0.68 22.44 -0.29
CA ALA A 189 -0.52 21.56 -1.44
C ALA A 189 -1.74 20.61 -1.55
N PRO A 190 -2.16 20.22 -2.77
CA PRO A 190 -3.33 19.37 -2.91
C PRO A 190 -3.03 17.99 -2.31
N PRO A 191 -3.94 17.41 -1.51
CA PRO A 191 -3.67 16.18 -0.78
C PRO A 191 -3.46 15.01 -1.73
N VAL A 192 -2.33 14.30 -1.57
CA VAL A 192 -2.09 13.04 -2.27
C VAL A 192 -2.95 11.98 -1.62
N ARG A 193 -3.90 11.42 -2.37
CA ARG A 193 -4.77 10.34 -1.87
C ARG A 193 -4.34 9.01 -2.46
N SER A 194 -4.18 8.02 -1.57
CA SER A 194 -3.88 6.64 -1.94
C SER A 194 -5.07 5.77 -1.57
N SER A 195 -5.66 5.14 -2.59
CA SER A 195 -6.79 4.24 -2.44
C SER A 195 -6.40 2.84 -2.90
N GLN A 196 -7.00 1.84 -2.27
CA GLN A 196 -6.75 0.44 -2.53
C GLN A 196 -8.07 -0.30 -2.68
N ALA A 197 -8.31 -0.86 -3.87
CA ALA A 197 -9.46 -1.72 -4.14
C ALA A 197 -9.02 -3.18 -4.15
N ILE A 198 -9.65 -4.02 -3.33
CA ILE A 198 -9.37 -5.45 -3.24
C ILE A 198 -10.56 -6.23 -3.78
N ASP A 199 -10.35 -6.89 -4.92
CA ASP A 199 -11.32 -7.78 -5.56
C ASP A 199 -10.92 -9.23 -5.32
N ARG A 200 -11.61 -9.87 -4.36
CA ARG A 200 -11.36 -11.27 -3.99
C ARG A 200 -11.75 -12.26 -5.09
N LYS A 201 -12.78 -11.95 -5.89
CA LYS A 201 -13.22 -12.85 -6.97
C LYS A 201 -12.19 -12.91 -8.08
N LYS A 202 -11.54 -11.77 -8.36
CA LYS A 202 -10.48 -11.68 -9.37
C LYS A 202 -9.08 -11.94 -8.81
N SER A 203 -8.95 -12.12 -7.49
CA SER A 203 -7.65 -12.23 -6.82
C SER A 203 -6.71 -11.06 -7.19
N LYS A 204 -7.27 -9.84 -7.20
CA LYS A 204 -6.59 -8.61 -7.62
C LYS A 204 -6.69 -7.53 -6.54
N VAL A 205 -5.60 -6.82 -6.35
CA VAL A 205 -5.53 -5.56 -5.61
C VAL A 205 -5.13 -4.47 -6.60
N ARG A 206 -5.86 -3.36 -6.58
CA ARG A 206 -5.53 -2.16 -7.35
C ARG A 206 -5.23 -1.03 -6.39
N ASN A 207 -4.02 -0.52 -6.44
CA ASN A 207 -3.65 0.71 -5.74
C ASN A 207 -3.74 1.87 -6.70
N VAL A 208 -4.36 2.96 -6.29
CA VAL A 208 -4.47 4.19 -7.08
C VAL A 208 -3.99 5.34 -6.23
N VAL A 209 -2.90 5.95 -6.65
CA VAL A 209 -2.40 7.20 -6.07
C VAL A 209 -2.76 8.34 -7.02
N SER A 210 -3.63 9.23 -6.56
CA SER A 210 -4.02 10.41 -7.31
C SER A 210 -3.13 11.58 -6.94
N VAL A 211 -2.61 12.27 -7.96
CA VAL A 211 -1.76 13.45 -7.82
C VAL A 211 -2.35 14.61 -8.59
N GLU A 212 -2.21 15.82 -8.08
CA GLU A 212 -2.59 17.05 -8.77
C GLU A 212 -1.36 17.94 -8.91
N LEU A 213 -0.96 18.17 -10.15
CA LEU A 213 0.24 18.91 -10.52
C LEU A 213 -0.20 20.34 -10.84
N ARG A 214 0.36 21.34 -10.17
CA ARG A 214 -0.18 22.72 -10.25
C ARG A 214 0.47 23.61 -11.33
N ARG A 215 1.57 23.23 -11.98
CA ARG A 215 2.33 24.12 -12.89
C ARG A 215 2.70 23.45 -14.23
N PRO A 216 2.62 24.16 -15.38
CA PRO A 216 2.09 25.52 -15.60
C PRO A 216 0.56 25.62 -15.64
N LEU A 217 -0.17 24.49 -15.62
CA LEU A 217 -1.63 24.40 -15.47
C LEU A 217 -1.96 23.22 -14.54
N PRO A 218 -3.10 23.24 -13.81
CA PRO A 218 -3.53 22.11 -12.99
C PRO A 218 -3.79 20.87 -13.83
N VAL A 219 -2.95 19.84 -13.68
CA VAL A 219 -3.10 18.56 -14.35
C VAL A 219 -3.29 17.48 -13.29
N LYS A 220 -4.40 16.75 -13.39
CA LYS A 220 -4.68 15.60 -12.51
C LYS A 220 -4.06 14.36 -13.12
N GLY A 221 -3.30 13.62 -12.33
CA GLY A 221 -2.70 12.34 -12.71
C GLY A 221 -3.07 11.23 -11.74
N ALA A 222 -2.88 10.00 -12.17
CA ALA A 222 -3.00 8.82 -11.34
C ALA A 222 -1.85 7.85 -11.65
N LEU A 223 -1.22 7.34 -10.61
CA LEU A 223 -0.43 6.11 -10.67
C LEU A 223 -1.33 4.97 -10.22
N ILE A 224 -1.52 3.99 -11.09
CA ILE A 224 -2.32 2.80 -10.84
C ILE A 224 -1.39 1.60 -10.81
N VAL A 225 -1.42 0.83 -9.73
CA VAL A 225 -0.62 -0.38 -9.59
C VAL A 225 -1.56 -1.57 -9.42
N ASP A 226 -1.55 -2.47 -10.40
CA ASP A 226 -2.31 -3.71 -10.36
C ASP A 226 -1.43 -4.83 -9.81
N VAL A 227 -1.96 -5.54 -8.82
CA VAL A 227 -1.29 -6.57 -8.04
C VAL A 227 -2.17 -7.81 -8.02
N ALA A 228 -1.65 -8.95 -8.46
CA ALA A 228 -2.28 -10.24 -8.21
C ALA A 228 -2.01 -10.67 -6.77
N PHE A 229 -2.95 -11.38 -6.15
CA PHE A 229 -2.72 -11.98 -4.84
C PHE A 229 -3.23 -13.41 -4.75
N LYS A 230 -2.70 -14.16 -3.79
CA LYS A 230 -3.16 -15.50 -3.44
C LYS A 230 -3.22 -15.64 -1.92
N PRO A 231 -4.33 -16.12 -1.34
CA PRO A 231 -4.36 -16.49 0.07
C PRO A 231 -3.24 -17.45 0.43
N ASN A 232 -2.57 -17.18 1.55
CA ASN A 232 -1.55 -18.07 2.05
C ASN A 232 -2.20 -19.35 2.63
N ARG A 233 -1.54 -20.50 2.49
CA ARG A 233 -2.09 -21.79 2.92
C ARG A 233 -1.97 -22.04 4.42
N THR A 234 -1.00 -21.41 5.08
CA THR A 234 -0.65 -21.66 6.49
C THR A 234 -1.09 -20.53 7.40
N ASP A 235 -1.00 -19.28 6.93
CA ASP A 235 -1.44 -18.10 7.66
C ASP A 235 -2.72 -17.55 7.02
N LYS A 236 -3.85 -17.76 7.69
CA LYS A 236 -5.18 -17.34 7.23
C LYS A 236 -5.33 -15.83 7.09
N ARG A 237 -4.48 -15.04 7.75
CA ARG A 237 -4.49 -13.58 7.68
C ARG A 237 -3.56 -13.03 6.60
N ARG A 238 -2.81 -13.89 5.90
CA ARG A 238 -1.79 -13.50 4.94
C ARG A 238 -2.22 -13.77 3.50
N ILE A 239 -1.88 -12.82 2.63
CA ILE A 239 -1.90 -12.98 1.19
C ILE A 239 -0.49 -12.83 0.64
N ASP A 240 -0.12 -13.72 -0.28
CA ASP A 240 1.08 -13.56 -1.10
C ASP A 240 0.72 -12.70 -2.31
N VAL A 241 1.55 -11.71 -2.64
CA VAL A 241 1.26 -10.70 -3.66
C VAL A 241 2.32 -10.71 -4.75
N LYS A 242 1.89 -10.38 -5.97
CA LYS A 242 2.76 -10.18 -7.14
C LYS A 242 2.32 -8.95 -7.91
N PHE A 243 3.24 -8.06 -8.20
CA PHE A 243 2.99 -6.86 -8.98
C PHE A 243 2.88 -7.23 -10.46
N ASP A 244 1.76 -6.88 -11.09
CA ASP A 244 1.50 -7.25 -12.49
C ASP A 244 1.80 -6.11 -13.45
N SER A 245 1.37 -4.90 -13.12
CA SER A 245 1.58 -3.73 -13.97
C SER A 245 1.51 -2.43 -13.20
N VAL A 246 2.23 -1.42 -13.71
CA VAL A 246 2.13 -0.03 -13.27
C VAL A 246 1.60 0.79 -14.44
N LYS A 247 0.61 1.62 -14.18
CA LYS A 247 -0.02 2.49 -15.17
C LYS A 247 0.10 3.94 -14.71
N LEU A 248 0.63 4.80 -15.56
CA LEU A 248 0.63 6.24 -15.39
C LEU A 248 -0.45 6.84 -16.29
N GLN A 249 -1.40 7.54 -15.69
CA GLN A 249 -2.48 8.21 -16.41
C GLN A 249 -2.49 9.69 -16.08
N VAL A 250 -2.57 10.54 -17.11
CA VAL A 250 -2.68 11.98 -16.98
C VAL A 250 -4.00 12.43 -17.59
N LYS A 251 -4.86 13.07 -16.79
CA LYS A 251 -6.18 13.53 -17.24
C LYS A 251 -6.04 14.61 -18.32
N ASN A 252 -6.88 14.55 -19.34
CA ASN A 252 -6.88 15.47 -20.49
C ASN A 252 -5.55 15.50 -21.27
N SER A 253 -4.79 14.42 -21.23
CA SER A 253 -3.52 14.25 -21.94
C SER A 253 -3.51 12.89 -22.64
N PRO A 254 -2.78 12.74 -23.76
CA PRO A 254 -2.55 11.43 -24.38
C PRO A 254 -1.64 10.51 -23.55
N VAL A 255 -1.07 10.99 -22.44
CA VAL A 255 -0.23 10.20 -21.55
C VAL A 255 -1.09 9.23 -20.72
N ASP A 256 -1.26 8.03 -21.28
CA ASP A 256 -1.82 6.85 -20.63
C ASP A 256 -0.88 5.67 -20.96
N ILE A 257 0.09 5.44 -20.08
CA ILE A 257 1.18 4.49 -20.32
C ILE A 257 1.08 3.35 -19.31
N THR A 258 1.04 2.12 -19.79
CA THR A 258 1.03 0.92 -18.96
C THR A 258 2.33 0.15 -19.14
N PHE A 259 3.02 -0.11 -18.02
CA PHE A 259 4.23 -0.91 -17.93
C PHE A 259 3.87 -2.28 -17.35
N PRO A 260 3.79 -3.33 -18.17
CA PRO A 260 3.62 -4.69 -17.67
C PRO A 260 4.92 -5.14 -17.00
N LEU A 261 4.82 -5.72 -15.80
CA LEU A 261 5.96 -6.27 -15.07
C LEU A 261 6.13 -7.78 -15.31
N GLY A 262 5.04 -8.48 -15.65
CA GLY A 262 5.11 -9.88 -16.10
C GLY A 262 5.85 -10.82 -15.14
N ILE A 263 6.79 -11.61 -15.67
CA ILE A 263 7.53 -12.62 -14.89
C ILE A 263 8.49 -11.97 -13.89
N ILE A 264 9.08 -10.83 -14.24
CA ILE A 264 9.98 -10.04 -13.39
C ILE A 264 9.22 -9.18 -12.36
N GLY A 265 7.90 -9.30 -12.33
CA GLY A 265 7.03 -8.70 -11.33
C GLY A 265 7.50 -9.02 -9.91
N PRO A 266 7.82 -8.00 -9.10
CA PRO A 266 8.18 -8.16 -7.70
C PRO A 266 7.13 -8.96 -6.95
N THR A 267 7.59 -9.73 -5.97
CA THR A 267 6.74 -10.53 -5.10
C THR A 267 6.91 -10.13 -3.65
N GLY A 268 5.91 -10.45 -2.85
CA GLY A 268 5.95 -10.21 -1.41
C GLY A 268 4.73 -10.83 -0.74
N TRP A 269 4.43 -10.35 0.46
CA TRP A 269 3.22 -10.72 1.17
C TRP A 269 2.68 -9.52 1.95
N LEU A 270 1.38 -9.58 2.22
CA LEU A 270 0.67 -8.70 3.15
C LEU A 270 -0.03 -9.57 4.19
N ARG A 271 0.14 -9.25 5.46
CA ARG A 271 -0.53 -9.92 6.59
C ARG A 271 -1.43 -8.94 7.30
N THR A 272 -2.70 -9.27 7.43
CA THR A 272 -3.67 -8.42 8.13
C THR A 272 -3.56 -8.68 9.64
N GLY A 273 -3.07 -7.69 10.37
CA GLY A 273 -2.93 -7.77 11.82
C GLY A 273 -4.23 -7.43 12.55
N TYR A 274 -5.01 -6.50 11.99
CA TYR A 274 -6.28 -6.04 12.51
C TYR A 274 -7.23 -5.70 11.35
N ILE A 275 -8.51 -6.04 11.50
CA ILE A 275 -9.57 -5.57 10.59
C ILE A 275 -10.91 -5.56 11.34
N ASP A 276 -11.68 -4.51 11.08
CA ASP A 276 -13.08 -4.36 11.46
C ASP A 276 -13.87 -3.67 10.32
N ASP A 277 -15.05 -3.13 10.65
CA ASP A 277 -15.97 -2.55 9.68
C ASP A 277 -15.38 -1.35 8.91
N ASP A 278 -14.55 -0.53 9.54
CA ASP A 278 -14.11 0.77 9.05
C ASP A 278 -12.59 0.94 9.01
N MET A 279 -11.81 0.07 9.62
CA MET A 279 -10.35 0.16 9.67
C MET A 279 -9.67 -1.19 9.46
N ARG A 280 -8.48 -1.16 8.86
CA ARG A 280 -7.56 -2.29 8.87
C ARG A 280 -6.12 -1.87 9.08
N ILE A 281 -5.36 -2.79 9.65
CA ILE A 281 -3.91 -2.69 9.80
C ILE A 281 -3.29 -3.89 9.09
N THR A 282 -2.37 -3.62 8.17
CA THR A 282 -1.64 -4.67 7.44
C THR A 282 -0.14 -4.47 7.56
N ARG A 283 0.59 -5.58 7.60
CA ARG A 283 2.05 -5.63 7.58
C ARG A 283 2.55 -6.21 6.27
N GLY A 284 3.60 -5.62 5.72
CA GLY A 284 4.26 -6.08 4.50
C GLY A 284 5.54 -6.89 4.75
N HIS A 285 5.95 -7.63 3.73
CA HIS A 285 7.17 -8.47 3.71
C HIS A 285 8.47 -7.80 4.18
N LYS A 286 8.56 -6.45 4.16
CA LYS A 286 9.75 -5.69 4.58
C LYS A 286 9.54 -4.89 5.87
N GLY A 287 8.57 -5.29 6.69
CA GLY A 287 8.27 -4.61 7.95
C GLY A 287 7.42 -3.35 7.79
N SER A 288 6.87 -3.09 6.60
CA SER A 288 5.96 -1.97 6.36
C SER A 288 4.66 -2.19 7.13
N VAL A 289 4.10 -1.13 7.70
CA VAL A 289 2.81 -1.11 8.38
C VAL A 289 1.91 -0.15 7.61
N PHE A 290 0.69 -0.55 7.32
CA PHE A 290 -0.30 0.28 6.64
C PHE A 290 -1.57 0.31 7.48
N ILE A 291 -2.05 1.52 7.75
CA ILE A 291 -3.33 1.77 8.42
C ILE A 291 -4.26 2.36 7.36
N LEU A 292 -5.36 1.66 7.07
CA LEU A 292 -6.31 2.07 6.07
C LEU A 292 -7.71 2.15 6.67
N THR A 293 -8.50 3.10 6.21
CA THR A 293 -9.94 3.17 6.49
C THR A 293 -10.75 2.67 5.32
N ARG A 294 -11.92 2.07 5.58
CA ARG A 294 -12.84 1.66 4.52
C ARG A 294 -13.47 2.91 3.94
N THR A 295 -13.35 3.10 2.63
CA THR A 295 -14.12 4.17 1.98
C THR A 295 -15.59 3.74 1.99
N ALA A 296 -16.48 4.56 2.55
CA ALA A 296 -17.91 4.30 2.51
C ALA A 296 -18.32 3.93 1.07
N LYS A 297 -19.18 2.92 0.91
CA LYS A 297 -19.80 2.67 -0.39
C LYS A 297 -20.48 3.99 -0.79
N ARG A 298 -19.96 4.69 -1.81
CA ARG A 298 -20.82 5.65 -2.52
C ARG A 298 -22.04 4.83 -2.92
N LYS A 299 -23.21 5.16 -2.35
CA LYS A 299 -24.48 4.70 -2.91
C LYS A 299 -24.37 5.07 -4.40
N GLN A 300 -24.35 4.03 -5.24
CA GLN A 300 -24.45 4.22 -6.68
C GLN A 300 -25.78 4.91 -6.99
#